data_AF-A0A2I0IQK9-F1
#
_entry.id   AF-A0A2I0IQK9-F1
#
_cell.length_a   1.000
_cell.length_b   1.000
_cell.length_c   1.000
_cell.angle_alpha   90.00
_cell.angle_beta   90.00
_cell.angle_gamma   90.00
#
_symmetry.space_group_name_H-M   'P 1'
#
loop_
_entity.id
_entity.type
_entity.pdbx_description
1 polymer ?
#
loop_
_entity_poly.entity_id
_entity_poly.type
_entity_poly.pdbx_seq_one_letter_code
_entity_poly.pdbx_strand_id
1 'polypeptide(L)'
;MEEGGIAIDFSELREALSSQSYSKVADICDSLMLRVAAEGVPYQDEWPYALHLLGYLYVDDINSARFLWKSIPAAIKESQPELAAAWKVGQKLWTRDYAGVHEAVRGFDWSQETQGLVNSFLG
;
A
#
# COMPACT_ATOMS: atom_id res chain seq x y z
N MET A 1 6.00 -7.10 -32.72
CA MET A 1 5.20 -7.98 -31.84
C MET A 1 5.24 -7.33 -30.49
N GLU A 2 4.29 -6.44 -30.21
CA GLU A 2 4.10 -5.94 -28.85
C GLU A 2 3.43 -7.08 -28.09
N GLU A 3 4.09 -7.58 -27.04
CA GLU A 3 3.47 -8.50 -26.11
C GLU A 3 2.32 -7.74 -25.44
N GLY A 4 1.09 -8.03 -25.87
CA GLY A 4 -0.14 -7.55 -25.24
C GLY A 4 -0.33 -8.25 -23.89
N GLY A 5 0.57 -8.02 -22.94
CA GLY A 5 0.35 -8.37 -21.55
C GLY A 5 -0.88 -7.61 -21.04
N ILE A 6 -1.76 -8.31 -20.33
CA ILE A 6 -2.90 -7.68 -19.66
C ILE A 6 -2.31 -6.78 -18.56
N ALA A 7 -2.21 -5.48 -18.84
CA ALA A 7 -1.77 -4.50 -17.87
C ALA A 7 -2.83 -4.35 -16.77
N ILE A 8 -2.41 -4.34 -15.51
CA ILE A 8 -3.32 -4.17 -14.38
C ILE A 8 -3.89 -2.75 -14.40
N ASP A 9 -5.22 -2.66 -14.43
CA ASP A 9 -5.91 -1.36 -14.41
C ASP A 9 -6.03 -0.83 -12.97
N PHE A 10 -5.23 0.20 -12.67
CA PHE A 10 -5.24 0.93 -11.39
C PHE A 10 -6.09 2.22 -11.42
N SER A 11 -6.96 2.41 -12.42
CA SER A 11 -7.72 3.66 -12.58
C SER A 11 -8.59 3.98 -11.35
N GLU A 12 -9.29 2.98 -10.79
CA GLU A 12 -10.11 3.16 -9.59
C GLU A 12 -9.28 3.54 -8.36
N LEU A 13 -8.10 2.93 -8.21
CA LEU A 13 -7.17 3.25 -7.12
C LEU A 13 -6.67 4.70 -7.25
N ARG A 14 -6.29 5.12 -8.46
CA ARG A 14 -5.84 6.50 -8.73
C ARG A 14 -6.96 7.52 -8.47
N GLU A 15 -8.19 7.19 -8.85
CA GLU A 15 -9.36 8.02 -8.56
C GLU A 15 -9.57 8.18 -7.06
N ALA A 16 -9.50 7.09 -6.29
CA ALA A 16 -9.62 7.12 -4.84
C ALA A 16 -8.53 7.97 -4.18
N LEU A 17 -7.29 7.89 -4.65
CA LEU A 17 -6.18 8.72 -4.16
C LEU A 17 -6.38 10.21 -4.48
N SER A 18 -6.80 10.52 -5.72
CA SER A 18 -7.03 11.90 -6.16
C SER A 18 -8.20 12.58 -5.43
N SER A 19 -9.23 11.81 -5.11
CA SER A 19 -10.42 12.28 -4.37
C SER A 19 -10.24 12.19 -2.85
N GLN A 20 -9.07 11.78 -2.37
CA GLN A 20 -8.77 11.56 -0.94
C GLN A 20 -9.73 10.56 -0.27
N SER A 21 -10.31 9.65 -1.04
CA SER A 21 -11.16 8.55 -0.57
C SER A 21 -10.33 7.41 0.01
N TYR A 22 -9.43 7.72 0.94
CA TYR A 22 -8.41 6.81 1.47
C TYR A 22 -8.98 5.57 2.16
N SER A 23 -10.17 5.67 2.76
CA SER A 23 -10.85 4.52 3.37
C SER A 23 -11.20 3.41 2.39
N LYS A 24 -11.25 3.70 1.08
CA LYS A 24 -11.55 2.71 0.04
C LYS A 24 -10.31 2.02 -0.53
N VAL A 25 -9.10 2.54 -0.24
CA VAL A 25 -7.86 2.08 -0.88
C VAL A 25 -7.61 0.59 -0.62
N ALA A 26 -7.85 0.12 0.60
CA ALA A 26 -7.72 -1.30 0.95
C ALA A 26 -8.69 -2.17 0.13
N ASP A 27 -9.98 -1.85 0.15
CA ASP A 27 -11.01 -2.62 -0.55
C ASP A 27 -10.79 -2.69 -2.07
N ILE A 28 -10.36 -1.57 -2.68
CA ILE A 28 -10.03 -1.50 -4.11
C ILE A 28 -8.84 -2.42 -4.40
N CYS A 29 -7.78 -2.35 -3.62
CA CYS A 29 -6.61 -3.20 -3.78
C CYS A 29 -6.96 -4.69 -3.61
N ASP A 30 -7.75 -5.06 -2.61
CA ASP A 30 -8.17 -6.44 -2.39
C ASP A 30 -9.00 -6.99 -3.58
N SER A 31 -9.94 -6.19 -4.05
CA SER A 31 -10.79 -6.55 -5.20
C SER A 31 -9.96 -6.73 -6.48
N LEU A 32 -9.03 -5.80 -6.72
CA LEU A 32 -8.09 -5.89 -7.84
C LEU A 32 -7.19 -7.13 -7.71
N MET A 33 -6.66 -7.41 -6.51
CA MET A 33 -5.72 -8.53 -6.28
C MET A 33 -6.41 -9.87 -6.54
N LEU A 34 -7.65 -10.01 -6.06
CA LEU A 34 -8.46 -11.19 -6.29
C LEU A 34 -8.74 -11.40 -7.79
N ARG A 35 -9.08 -10.32 -8.51
CA ARG A 35 -9.35 -10.37 -9.96
C ARG A 35 -8.12 -10.82 -10.74
N VAL A 36 -6.97 -10.17 -10.55
CA VAL A 36 -5.75 -10.50 -11.31
C VAL A 36 -5.25 -11.91 -10.99
N ALA A 37 -5.41 -12.36 -9.73
CA ALA A 37 -5.07 -13.73 -9.34
C ALA A 37 -5.99 -14.76 -10.02
N ALA A 38 -7.30 -14.48 -10.12
CA ALA A 38 -8.27 -15.34 -10.80
C ALA A 38 -8.03 -15.43 -12.31
N GLU A 39 -7.57 -14.33 -12.92
CA GLU A 39 -7.21 -14.27 -14.35
C GLU A 39 -5.83 -14.89 -14.64
N GLY A 40 -5.06 -15.24 -13.61
CA GLY A 40 -3.71 -15.80 -13.76
C GLY A 40 -2.68 -14.78 -14.24
N VAL A 41 -2.96 -13.49 -14.09
CA VAL A 41 -2.04 -12.40 -14.46
C VAL A 41 -0.92 -12.34 -13.40
N PRO A 42 0.36 -12.46 -13.76
CA PRO A 42 1.45 -12.23 -12.82
C PRO A 42 1.46 -10.77 -12.37
N TYR A 43 1.24 -10.54 -11.07
CA TYR A 43 1.09 -9.18 -10.53
C TYR A 43 2.10 -8.83 -9.43
N GLN A 44 2.85 -9.81 -8.92
CA GLN A 44 3.61 -9.64 -7.68
C GLN A 44 4.63 -8.50 -7.77
N ASP A 45 5.41 -8.42 -8.85
CA ASP A 45 6.45 -7.40 -8.97
C ASP A 45 5.91 -5.98 -9.23
N GLU A 46 4.70 -5.87 -9.81
CA GLU A 46 4.06 -4.61 -10.20
C GLU A 46 3.01 -4.13 -9.18
N TRP A 47 2.72 -4.93 -8.15
CA TRP A 47 1.66 -4.62 -7.22
C TRP A 47 2.00 -3.39 -6.34
N PRO A 48 1.06 -2.45 -6.13
CA PRO A 48 1.28 -1.27 -5.30
C PRO A 48 1.20 -1.62 -3.80
N TYR A 49 2.12 -2.45 -3.31
CA TYR A 49 2.10 -2.97 -1.94
C TYR A 49 2.15 -1.86 -0.88
N ALA A 50 2.88 -0.77 -1.13
CA ALA A 50 2.93 0.36 -0.21
C ALA A 50 1.54 0.99 -0.02
N LEU A 51 0.83 1.28 -1.11
CA LEU A 51 -0.54 1.82 -1.08
C LEU A 51 -1.52 0.84 -0.43
N HIS A 52 -1.44 -0.44 -0.80
CA HIS A 52 -2.30 -1.47 -0.21
C HIS A 52 -2.10 -1.57 1.31
N LEU A 53 -0.84 -1.59 1.76
CA LEU A 53 -0.50 -1.63 3.18
C LEU A 53 -0.97 -0.38 3.92
N LEU A 54 -0.69 0.82 3.38
CA LEU A 54 -1.14 2.08 3.96
C LEU A 54 -2.67 2.19 4.00
N GLY A 55 -3.37 1.63 3.01
CA GLY A 55 -4.83 1.56 2.99
C GLY A 55 -5.39 0.80 4.20
N TYR A 56 -4.84 -0.38 4.51
CA TYR A 56 -5.24 -1.12 5.72
C TYR A 56 -4.93 -0.35 7.00
N LEU A 57 -3.76 0.29 7.07
CA LEU A 57 -3.37 1.10 8.24
C LEU A 57 -4.31 2.29 8.45
N TYR A 58 -4.79 2.90 7.36
CA TYR A 58 -5.71 4.04 7.41
C TYR A 58 -7.07 3.68 8.00
N VAL A 59 -7.58 2.48 7.71
CA VAL A 59 -8.85 1.98 8.26
C VAL A 59 -8.68 1.22 9.60
N ASP A 60 -7.52 1.35 10.25
CA ASP A 60 -7.15 0.68 11.50
C ASP A 60 -7.19 -0.88 11.42
N ASP A 61 -7.12 -1.45 10.20
CA ASP A 61 -7.04 -2.89 10.01
C ASP A 61 -5.58 -3.37 10.03
N ILE A 62 -4.98 -3.28 11.21
CA ILE A 62 -3.60 -3.70 11.45
C ILE A 62 -3.42 -5.20 11.19
N ASN A 63 -4.47 -6.02 11.38
CA ASN A 63 -4.35 -7.47 11.18
C ASN A 63 -4.19 -7.82 9.70
N SER A 64 -5.01 -7.22 8.83
CA SER A 64 -4.88 -7.39 7.38
C SER A 64 -3.55 -6.83 6.87
N ALA A 65 -3.11 -5.67 7.37
CA ALA A 65 -1.78 -5.13 7.08
C ALA A 65 -0.64 -6.12 7.44
N ARG A 66 -0.72 -6.77 8.62
CA ARG A 66 0.27 -7.78 9.05
C ARG A 66 0.22 -9.04 8.18
N PHE A 67 -0.97 -9.45 7.74
CA PHE A 67 -1.14 -10.59 6.86
C PHE A 67 -0.51 -10.32 5.49
N LEU A 68 -0.81 -9.16 4.89
CA LEU A 68 -0.20 -8.70 3.65
C LEU A 68 1.33 -8.62 3.78
N TRP A 69 1.85 -8.01 4.84
CA TRP A 69 3.30 -7.95 5.06
C TRP A 69 3.95 -9.34 5.10
N LYS A 70 3.30 -10.34 5.67
CA LYS A 70 3.83 -11.72 5.73
C LYS A 70 3.80 -12.41 4.37
N SER A 71 2.81 -12.13 3.52
CA SER A 71 2.67 -12.78 2.21
C SER A 71 3.63 -12.23 1.16
N ILE A 72 4.10 -10.99 1.30
CA ILE A 72 5.02 -10.37 0.34
C ILE A 72 6.40 -11.08 0.34
N PRO A 73 6.94 -11.48 -0.82
CA PRO A 73 8.29 -12.02 -0.96
C PRO A 73 9.39 -11.11 -0.40
N ALA A 74 10.45 -11.70 0.17
CA ALA A 74 11.58 -10.94 0.74
C ALA A 74 12.25 -10.03 -0.30
N ALA A 75 12.43 -10.52 -1.52
CA ALA A 75 13.03 -9.76 -2.62
C ALA A 75 12.30 -8.43 -2.91
N ILE A 76 10.96 -8.43 -2.80
CA ILE A 76 10.13 -7.22 -3.01
C ILE A 76 10.28 -6.24 -1.85
N LYS A 77 10.31 -6.74 -0.60
CA LYS A 77 10.54 -5.90 0.58
C LYS A 77 11.90 -5.20 0.55
N GLU A 78 12.91 -5.89 0.02
CA GLU A 78 14.27 -5.39 -0.10
C GLU A 78 14.43 -4.42 -1.27
N SER A 79 13.71 -4.64 -2.37
CA SER A 79 13.77 -3.76 -3.55
C SER A 79 12.91 -2.50 -3.44
N GLN A 80 11.88 -2.50 -2.58
CA GLN A 80 10.94 -1.39 -2.43
C GLN A 80 11.09 -0.68 -1.06
N PRO A 81 11.90 0.39 -0.97
CA PRO A 81 12.13 1.10 0.29
C PRO A 81 10.86 1.78 0.83
N GLU A 82 9.96 2.22 -0.04
CA GLU A 82 8.68 2.84 0.34
C GLU A 82 7.74 1.85 1.04
N LEU A 83 7.71 0.58 0.58
CA LEU A 83 6.98 -0.49 1.25
C LEU A 83 7.53 -0.75 2.66
N ALA A 84 8.85 -0.78 2.81
CA ALA A 84 9.48 -0.92 4.12
C ALA A 84 9.18 0.27 5.05
N ALA A 85 9.10 1.49 4.51
CA ALA A 85 8.71 2.68 5.24
C ALA A 85 7.24 2.62 5.70
N ALA A 86 6.32 2.21 4.82
CA ALA A 86 4.91 1.99 5.16
C ALA A 86 4.75 0.97 6.30
N TRP A 87 5.55 -0.11 6.28
CA TRP A 87 5.55 -1.06 7.38
C TRP A 87 6.04 -0.47 8.70
N LYS A 88 7.06 0.40 8.69
CA LYS A 88 7.52 1.10 9.90
C LYS A 88 6.41 1.95 10.50
N VAL A 89 5.63 2.67 9.68
CA VAL A 89 4.44 3.40 10.14
C VAL A 89 3.46 2.46 10.84
N GLY A 90 3.15 1.31 10.22
CA GLY A 90 2.28 0.30 10.81
C GLY A 90 2.78 -0.28 12.14
N GLN A 91 4.09 -0.50 12.29
CA GLN A 91 4.69 -0.95 13.54
C GLN A 91 4.47 0.06 14.67
N LYS A 92 4.61 1.36 14.38
CA LYS A 92 4.39 2.44 15.35
C LYS A 92 2.92 2.59 15.73
N LEU A 93 2.01 2.47 14.77
CA LEU A 93 0.57 2.43 15.01
C LEU A 93 0.18 1.26 15.92
N TRP A 94 0.73 0.07 15.68
CA TRP A 94 0.47 -1.10 16.53
C TRP A 94 0.92 -0.89 17.98
N THR A 95 2.08 -0.26 18.20
CA THR A 95 2.56 0.08 19.55
C THR A 95 1.90 1.34 20.14
N ARG A 96 0.97 1.98 19.41
CA ARG A 96 0.34 3.27 19.76
C ARG A 96 1.37 4.38 20.01
N ASP A 97 2.51 4.29 19.34
CA ASP A 97 3.59 5.28 19.40
C ASP A 97 3.35 6.37 18.36
N TYR A 98 2.42 7.28 18.66
CA TYR A 98 2.04 8.34 17.73
C TYR A 98 3.22 9.27 17.42
N ALA A 99 4.05 9.63 18.39
CA ALA A 99 5.27 10.40 18.12
C ALA A 99 6.16 9.68 17.09
N GLY A 100 6.34 8.36 17.26
CA GLY A 100 7.04 7.52 16.30
C GLY A 100 6.37 7.43 14.93
N VAL A 101 5.04 7.54 14.82
CA VAL A 101 4.33 7.65 13.53
C VAL A 101 4.74 8.93 12.81
N HIS A 102 4.69 10.09 13.49
CA HIS A 102 5.10 11.37 12.89
C HIS A 102 6.57 11.33 12.44
N GLU A 103 7.47 10.73 13.24
CA GLU A 103 8.87 10.53 12.88
C GLU A 103 9.04 9.61 11.66
N ALA A 104 8.34 8.47 11.65
CA ALA A 104 8.42 7.50 10.55
C ALA A 104 7.92 8.08 9.23
N VAL A 105 6.83 8.86 9.28
CA VAL A 105 6.28 9.57 8.11
C VAL A 105 7.27 10.63 7.61
N ARG A 106 7.82 11.48 8.49
CA ARG A 106 8.74 12.55 8.07
C ARG A 106 10.14 12.05 7.71
N GLY A 107 10.52 10.88 8.19
CA GLY A 107 11.83 10.27 7.99
C GLY A 107 12.00 9.54 6.65
N PHE A 108 10.99 9.56 5.80
CA PHE A 108 11.02 8.94 4.48
C PHE A 108 10.53 9.93 3.41
N ASP A 109 11.12 9.87 2.21
CA ASP A 109 10.71 10.67 1.06
C ASP A 109 9.68 9.89 0.23
N TRP A 110 8.41 10.20 0.46
CA TRP A 110 7.27 9.48 -0.11
C TRP A 110 7.01 9.90 -1.55
N SER A 111 6.62 8.93 -2.38
CA SER A 111 6.18 9.21 -3.75
C SER A 111 4.92 10.08 -3.76
N GLN A 112 4.68 10.77 -4.88
CA GLN A 112 3.48 11.59 -5.04
C GLN A 112 2.18 10.78 -4.87
N GLU A 113 2.20 9.49 -5.21
CA GLU A 113 1.04 8.60 -5.11
C GLU A 113 0.67 8.29 -3.66
N THR A 114 1.66 8.05 -2.79
CA THR A 114 1.44 7.71 -1.37
C THR A 114 1.34 8.94 -0.48
N GLN A 115 1.92 10.07 -0.88
CA GLN A 115 2.10 11.26 -0.04
C GLN A 115 0.79 11.76 0.58
N GLY A 116 -0.30 11.80 -0.19
CA GLY A 116 -1.60 12.24 0.33
C GLY A 116 -2.13 11.33 1.44
N LEU A 117 -2.07 10.01 1.21
CA LEU A 117 -2.48 8.99 2.17
C LEU A 117 -1.60 9.03 3.43
N VAL A 118 -0.29 9.14 3.27
CA VAL A 118 0.66 9.17 4.38
C VAL A 118 0.47 10.43 5.24
N ASN A 119 0.26 11.58 4.61
CA ASN A 119 0.05 12.84 5.34
C ASN A 119 -1.23 12.80 6.19
N SER A 120 -2.20 11.95 5.87
CA SER A 120 -3.40 11.79 6.69
C SER A 120 -3.11 11.23 8.10
N PHE A 121 -1.97 10.53 8.30
CA PHE A 121 -1.54 10.07 9.63
C PHE A 121 -0.89 11.15 10.50
N LEU A 122 -0.67 12.36 9.96
CA LEU A 122 -0.08 13.49 10.69
C LEU A 122 -1.12 14.44 11.30
N GLY A 123 -2.39 14.26 10.97
CA GLY A 123 -3.51 15.14 11.32
C GLY A 123 -4.16 14.83 12.66
#